data_AF-A0A3D0M093-F1
#
_entry.id   AF-A0A3D0M093-F1
#
_cell.length_a   1.000
_cell.length_b   1.000
_cell.length_c   1.000
_cell.angle_alpha   90.00
_cell.angle_beta   90.00
_cell.angle_gamma   90.00
#
_symmetry.space_group_name_H-M   'P 1'
#
loop_
_entity.id
_entity.type
_entity.pdbx_description
1 polymer ?
#
loop_
_entity_poly.entity_id
_entity_poly.type
_entity_poly.pdbx_seq_one_letter_code
_entity_poly.pdbx_strand_id
1 'polypeptide(L)' 'MRKNELMVIVYKALDQAMDSCSVDNPLEAWTIFIDRLDAAGRRCIGDQLQSEGKNRYTGDAENERTLY' A
#
# COMPACT_ATOMS: atom_id res chain seq x y z
N MET A 1 0.29 10.29 9.00
CA MET A 1 0.90 8.99 9.32
C MET A 1 2.14 9.19 10.17
N ARG A 2 2.26 8.46 11.28
CA ARG A 2 3.43 8.44 12.18
C ARG A 2 4.35 7.28 11.81
N LYS A 3 5.62 7.34 12.27
CA LYS A 3 6.64 6.30 12.01
C LYS A 3 6.16 4.87 12.31
N ASN A 4 5.47 4.66 13.43
CA ASN A 4 5.02 3.32 13.84
C ASN A 4 3.93 2.78 12.90
N GLU A 5 3.01 3.64 12.45
CA GLU A 5 1.96 3.26 11.48
C GLU A 5 2.60 2.88 10.15
N LEU A 6 3.58 3.68 9.69
CA LEU A 6 4.35 3.37 8.48
C LEU A 6 5.09 2.03 8.61
N MET A 7 5.73 1.76 9.74
CA MET A 7 6.43 0.50 9.97
C MET A 7 5.48 -0.71 9.89
N VAL A 8 4.29 -0.62 10.48
CA VAL A 8 3.28 -1.70 10.40
C VAL A 8 2.87 -1.96 8.96
N ILE A 9 2.65 -0.91 8.17
CA ILE A 9 2.33 -1.03 6.74
C ILE A 9 3.49 -1.67 5.97
N VAL A 10 4.71 -1.21 6.20
CA VAL A 10 5.92 -1.74 5.54
C VAL A 10 6.09 -3.22 5.85
N TYR A 11 5.96 -3.66 7.10
CA TYR A 11 6.12 -5.07 7.43
C TYR A 11 5.07 -5.96 6.77
N LYS A 12 3.80 -5.52 6.75
CA LYS A 12 2.72 -6.25 6.08
C LYS A 12 2.93 -6.32 4.56
N ALA A 13 3.33 -5.20 3.96
CA ALA A 13 3.58 -5.14 2.52
C ALA A 13 4.81 -5.97 2.12
N LEU A 14 5.86 -5.96 2.96
CA LEU A 14 7.06 -6.74 2.77
C LEU A 14 6.76 -8.24 2.76
N ASP A 15 6.01 -8.72 3.76
CA ASP A 15 5.61 -10.14 3.85
C ASP A 15 4.90 -10.60 2.57
N GLN A 16 3.93 -9.81 2.08
CA GLN A 16 3.20 -10.10 0.84
C GLN A 16 4.07 -10.03 -0.43
N ALA A 17 5.06 -9.14 -0.47
CA ALA A 17 5.92 -8.96 -1.64
C ALA A 17 6.96 -10.08 -1.76
N MET A 18 7.42 -10.64 -0.65
CA MET A 18 8.42 -11.70 -0.63
C MET A 18 7.88 -13.02 -1.20
N ASP A 19 6.59 -13.29 -1.10
CA ASP A 19 5.94 -14.48 -1.68
C ASP A 19 6.05 -14.54 -3.21
N SER A 20 6.29 -13.41 -3.87
CA SER A 20 6.36 -13.29 -5.33
C SER A 20 7.77 -13.34 -5.93
N CYS A 21 8.81 -13.50 -5.11
CA CYS A 21 10.21 -13.53 -5.54
C CYS A 21 10.67 -14.94 -5.96
N SER A 22 10.09 -15.50 -7.03
CA SER A 22 10.38 -16.87 -7.49
C SER A 22 11.06 -16.93 -8.87
N VAL A 23 11.73 -15.87 -9.32
CA VAL A 23 12.35 -15.78 -10.65
C VAL A 23 13.89 -15.80 -10.56
N ASP A 24 14.53 -16.43 -11.54
CA ASP A 24 15.98 -16.66 -11.55
C ASP A 24 16.78 -15.37 -11.82
N ASN A 25 16.23 -14.45 -12.61
CA ASN A 25 16.90 -13.18 -12.94
C ASN A 25 16.75 -12.20 -11.76
N PRO A 26 17.85 -11.77 -11.11
CA PRO A 26 17.77 -10.88 -9.95
C PRO A 26 17.17 -9.50 -10.25
N LEU A 27 17.35 -8.98 -11.48
CA LEU A 27 16.77 -7.69 -11.87
C LEU A 27 15.25 -7.79 -12.02
N GLU A 28 14.78 -8.87 -12.63
CA GLU A 28 13.35 -9.15 -12.76
C GLU A 28 12.71 -9.41 -11.40
N ALA A 29 13.37 -10.20 -10.54
CA ALA A 29 12.93 -10.44 -9.16
C ALA A 29 12.79 -9.12 -8.39
N TRP A 30 13.77 -8.23 -8.52
CA TRP A 30 13.75 -6.92 -7.86
C TRP A 30 12.61 -6.04 -8.37
N THR A 31 12.37 -5.99 -9.68
CA THR A 31 11.24 -5.24 -10.25
C THR A 31 9.91 -5.77 -9.73
N ILE A 32 9.69 -7.09 -9.78
CA ILE A 32 8.47 -7.73 -9.28
C ILE A 32 8.28 -7.44 -7.79
N PHE A 33 9.35 -7.56 -6.99
CA PHE A 33 9.33 -7.27 -5.57
C PHE A 33 8.86 -5.84 -5.28
N ILE A 34 9.45 -4.83 -5.94
CA ILE A 34 9.11 -3.43 -5.71
C ILE A 34 7.67 -3.13 -6.14
N ASP A 35 7.23 -3.66 -7.29
CA ASP A 35 5.86 -3.47 -7.76
C ASP A 35 4.83 -4.04 -6.77
N ARG A 36 5.13 -5.21 -6.21
CA ARG A 36 4.27 -5.89 -5.23
C ARG A 36 4.28 -5.17 -3.89
N LEU A 37 5.44 -4.69 -3.44
CA LEU A 37 5.60 -3.91 -2.21
C LEU A 37 4.81 -2.60 -2.28
N ASP A 38 4.92 -1.84 -3.38
CA ASP A 38 4.18 -0.59 -3.59
C ASP A 38 2.67 -0.86 -3.64
N ALA A 39 2.24 -1.85 -4.41
CA ALA A 39 0.82 -2.21 -4.52
C ALA A 39 0.21 -2.62 -3.16
N ALA A 40 0.92 -3.46 -2.39
CA ALA A 40 0.48 -3.89 -1.06
C ALA A 40 0.46 -2.72 -0.06
N GLY A 41 1.51 -1.88 -0.06
CA GLY A 41 1.59 -0.69 0.79
C GLY A 41 0.44 0.29 0.52
N ARG A 42 0.17 0.61 -0.75
CA ARG A 42 -0.96 1.46 -1.16
C ARG A 42 -2.30 0.87 -0.78
N ARG A 43 -2.46 -0.46 -0.86
CA ARG A 43 -3.69 -1.13 -0.42
C ARG A 43 -3.90 -0.95 1.08
N CYS A 44 -2.89 -1.22 1.90
CA CYS A 44 -2.96 -1.02 3.35
C CYS A 44 -3.30 0.44 3.71
N ILE A 45 -2.68 1.41 3.04
CA ILE A 45 -2.98 2.83 3.24
C ILE A 45 -4.43 3.13 2.87
N GLY A 46 -4.90 2.66 1.71
CA GLY A 46 -6.26 2.89 1.26
C GLY A 46 -7.30 2.27 2.19
N ASP A 47 -7.05 1.08 2.72
CA ASP A 47 -7.95 0.43 3.68
C ASP A 47 -7.97 1.17 5.02
N GLN A 48 -6.83 1.70 5.48
CA GLN A 48 -6.77 2.58 6.65
C GLN A 48 -7.57 3.87 6.42
N LEU A 49 -7.37 4.56 5.29
CA LEU A 49 -8.12 5.77 4.94
C LEU A 49 -9.62 5.52 4.93
N GLN A 50 -10.05 4.40 4.33
CA GLN A 50 -11.45 4.00 4.30
C GLN A 50 -12.01 3.78 5.71
N SER A 51 -11.24 3.13 6.60
CA SER A 51 -11.64 2.96 8.00
C SER A 51 -11.78 4.26 8.79
N GLU A 52 -11.12 5.33 8.33
CA GLU A 52 -11.20 6.68 8.88
C GLU A 52 -12.30 7.54 8.23
N GLY A 53 -13.11 6.97 7.31
CA GLY A 53 -14.16 7.70 6.59
C GLY A 53 -13.64 8.62 5.47
N LYS A 54 -12.43 8.34 4.97
CA LYS A 54 -11.81 9.07 3.86
C LYS A 54 -11.81 8.24 2.60
N ASN A 55 -11.69 8.92 1.46
CA ASN A 55 -11.51 8.25 0.19
C ASN A 55 -10.20 7.44 0.18
N ARG A 56 -10.29 6.15 -0.13
CA ARG A 56 -9.14 5.22 -0.13
C ARG A 56 -8.02 5.56 -1.12
N TYR A 57 -8.29 6.36 -2.15
CA TYR A 57 -7.33 6.66 -3.22
C TYR A 57 -6.75 8.06 -3.14
N THR A 58 -7.52 9.02 -2.59
CA THR A 58 -7.11 10.44 -2.54
C THR A 58 -6.84 10.91 -1.12
N GLY A 59 -7.43 10.27 -0.10
CA GLY A 59 -7.36 10.69 1.30
C GLY A 59 -8.31 11.83 1.66
N ASP A 60 -9.10 12.32 0.72
CA ASP A 60 -10.10 13.38 0.94
C ASP A 60 -11.24 12.89 1.83
N ALA A 61 -11.93 13.80 2.52
CA ALA A 61 -13.13 13.44 3.25
C ALA A 61 -14.27 13.06 2.28
N GLU A 62 -15.04 12.01 2.59
CA GLU A 62 -16.14 11.57 1.70
C GLU A 62 -17.18 12.68 1.43
N ASN A 63 -17.33 13.63 2.36
CA ASN A 63 -18.30 14.72 2.29
C ASN A 63 -17.89 15.87 1.35
N GLU A 64 -16.64 15.92 0.88
CA GLU A 64 -16.16 17.02 0.02
C GLU A 64 -16.58 16.84 -1.46
N ARG A 65 -17.11 15.67 -1.84
CA ARG A 65 -17.55 15.39 -3.22
C ARG A 65 -19.03 15.70 -3.50
N THR A 66 -19.83 16.09 -2.51
CA THR A 66 -21.27 16.38 -2.71
C THR A 66 -21.56 17.84 -3.09
N LEU A 67 -20.55 18.67 -3.35
CA LEU A 67 -20.71 20.12 -3.58
C LEU A 67 -20.62 20.58 -5.05
N TYR A 68 -20.67 19.68 -6.03
CA TYR A 68 -20.73 20.06 -7.45
C TYR A 68 -21.79 19.28 -8.22
#